data_AF-A0A814JW09-F1
#
_entry.id   AF-A0A814JW09-F1
#
_cell.length_a   1.000
_cell.length_b   1.000
_cell.length_c   1.000
_cell.angle_alpha   90.00
_cell.angle_beta   90.00
_cell.angle_gamma   90.00
#
_symmetry.space_group_name_H-M   'P 1'
#
loop_
_entity.id
_entity.type
_entity.pdbx_description
1 polymer ?
#
loop_
_entity_poly.entity_id
_entity_poly.type
_entity_poly.pdbx_seq_one_letter_code
_entity_poly.pdbx_strand_id
1 'polypeptide(L)'
;MTSNDELTIAELFDFAFDLQQKLETNKIEQKLETFNLAINRLKLAEEKLDELHLFSDNEEINEVSTNELRYFILYALIGWLYEYRSSNREQRLDDIHLAISYFIKYLQLCKNYGLVQNIPKEQDDDNEKFRLHVSEDRQIKIQKLKEKKLLEQSVAKLREIMHDINRVDDEIKRQLYIEQIKWWIKQTEEDIIELKDEIKLIQFSKDPFPQNNNTTTATATNKLPIDGPFTLVTTKDRLYKEAVGGAGYPSLPTMTIQEFYDDLTKRQSQQPIPPPKPARLSEEHLDEIDDETHRQNVRLMDEYKDDNPRGSGNRYNRS
;
A
#
# COMPACT_ATOMS: atom_id res chain seq x y z
N MET A 1 24.78 -28.45 17.06
CA MET A 1 25.18 -28.08 15.69
C MET A 1 24.93 -29.29 14.82
N THR A 2 23.72 -29.40 14.27
CA THR A 2 23.40 -30.40 13.25
C THR A 2 24.03 -29.92 11.95
N SER A 3 24.82 -30.77 11.30
CA SER A 3 25.41 -30.48 9.99
C SER A 3 24.28 -30.15 9.02
N ASN A 4 24.36 -29.00 8.33
CA ASN A 4 23.32 -28.56 7.40
C ASN A 4 23.06 -29.58 6.27
N ASP A 5 24.03 -30.47 5.98
CA ASP A 5 23.94 -31.47 4.92
C ASP A 5 22.88 -32.55 5.16
N GLU A 6 22.57 -32.88 6.42
CA GLU A 6 21.61 -33.95 6.76
C GLU A 6 20.13 -33.50 6.71
N LEU A 7 19.86 -32.19 6.60
CA LEU A 7 18.48 -31.69 6.59
C LEU A 7 17.78 -31.95 5.25
N THR A 8 16.51 -32.32 5.34
CA THR A 8 15.64 -32.51 4.16
C THR A 8 15.19 -31.18 3.58
N ILE A 9 14.85 -31.14 2.29
CA ILE A 9 14.34 -29.92 1.61
C ILE A 9 13.08 -29.40 2.31
N ALA A 10 12.21 -30.31 2.78
CA ALA A 10 11.02 -29.96 3.55
C ALA A 10 11.37 -29.20 4.83
N GLU A 11 12.30 -29.70 5.66
CA GLU A 11 12.70 -29.05 6.92
C GLU A 11 13.37 -27.68 6.69
N LEU A 12 14.19 -27.57 5.63
CA LEU A 12 14.83 -26.31 5.25
C LEU A 12 13.78 -25.25 4.87
N PHE A 13 12.79 -25.65 4.08
CA PHE A 13 11.69 -24.79 3.65
C PHE A 13 10.76 -24.42 4.81
N ASP A 14 10.34 -25.41 5.61
CA ASP A 14 9.41 -25.24 6.72
C ASP A 14 9.96 -24.24 7.75
N PHE A 15 11.27 -24.26 8.01
CA PHE A 15 11.90 -23.30 8.92
C PHE A 15 11.69 -21.84 8.46
N ALA A 16 11.89 -21.55 7.19
CA ALA A 16 11.74 -20.19 6.66
C ALA A 16 10.27 -19.80 6.49
N PHE A 17 9.42 -20.75 6.12
CA PHE A 17 7.98 -20.53 6.01
C PHE A 17 7.35 -20.22 7.38
N ASP A 18 7.74 -20.96 8.42
CA ASP A 18 7.35 -20.66 9.80
C ASP A 18 7.86 -19.30 10.27
N LEU A 19 9.07 -18.91 9.84
CA LEU A 19 9.63 -17.59 10.13
C LEU A 19 8.74 -16.49 9.56
N GLN A 20 8.32 -16.62 8.30
CA GLN A 20 7.42 -15.69 7.63
C GLN A 20 6.10 -15.57 8.39
N GLN A 21 5.45 -16.69 8.71
CA GLN A 21 4.17 -16.69 9.41
C GLN A 21 4.25 -16.04 10.80
N LYS A 22 5.37 -16.24 11.51
CA LYS A 22 5.63 -15.59 12.81
C LYS A 22 5.79 -14.07 12.69
N LEU A 23 6.41 -13.61 11.60
CA LEU A 23 6.61 -12.18 11.33
C LEU A 23 5.29 -11.51 10.90
N GLU A 24 4.49 -12.15 10.06
CA GLU A 24 3.15 -11.65 9.68
C GLU A 24 2.20 -11.54 10.88
N THR A 25 2.30 -12.47 11.83
CA THR A 25 1.50 -12.40 13.07
C THR A 25 2.06 -11.39 14.10
N ASN A 26 3.10 -10.63 13.74
CA ASN A 26 3.73 -9.58 14.54
C ASN A 26 4.20 -10.07 15.93
N LYS A 27 4.54 -11.37 16.04
CA LYS A 27 4.78 -12.01 17.33
C LYS A 27 6.19 -11.80 17.87
N ILE A 28 7.19 -11.43 17.06
CA ILE A 28 8.60 -11.39 17.49
C ILE A 28 9.44 -10.38 16.67
N GLU A 29 10.21 -9.51 17.34
CA GLU A 29 11.39 -8.85 16.75
C GLU A 29 12.53 -9.87 16.65
N GLN A 30 12.81 -10.36 15.44
CA GLN A 30 13.81 -11.40 15.24
C GLN A 30 15.21 -10.81 15.00
N LYS A 31 16.23 -11.48 15.55
CA LYS A 31 17.64 -11.09 15.38
C LYS A 31 18.08 -11.28 13.93
N LEU A 32 18.96 -10.41 13.43
CA LEU A 32 19.60 -10.51 12.10
C LEU A 32 20.20 -11.91 11.81
N GLU A 33 20.73 -12.58 12.83
CA GLU A 33 21.29 -13.93 12.72
C GLU A 33 20.27 -14.97 12.25
N THR A 34 19.01 -14.84 12.66
CA THR A 34 17.93 -15.76 12.26
C THR A 34 17.59 -15.62 10.78
N PHE A 35 17.60 -14.39 10.25
CA PHE A 35 17.42 -14.11 8.82
C PHE A 35 18.55 -14.70 7.99
N ASN A 36 19.82 -14.48 8.41
CA ASN A 36 20.96 -15.04 7.69
C ASN A 36 20.95 -16.58 7.72
N LEU A 37 20.55 -17.19 8.85
CA LEU A 37 20.38 -18.63 8.94
C LEU A 37 19.26 -19.13 8.00
N ALA A 38 18.13 -18.45 7.96
CA ALA A 38 17.01 -18.80 7.06
C ALA A 38 17.42 -18.69 5.59
N ILE A 39 18.10 -17.61 5.20
CA ILE A 39 18.62 -17.40 3.84
C ILE A 39 19.60 -18.52 3.46
N ASN A 40 20.54 -18.87 4.33
CA ASN A 40 21.50 -19.94 4.06
C ASN A 40 20.81 -21.31 3.90
N ARG A 41 19.78 -21.59 4.71
CA ARG A 41 18.98 -22.82 4.59
C ARG A 41 18.20 -22.87 3.28
N LEU A 42 17.62 -21.76 2.86
CA LEU A 42 16.90 -21.69 1.58
C LEU A 42 17.82 -21.78 0.38
N LYS A 43 19.04 -21.22 0.44
CA LYS A 43 20.05 -21.40 -0.60
C LYS A 43 20.50 -22.85 -0.72
N LEU A 44 20.65 -23.55 0.41
CA LEU A 44 20.91 -24.99 0.39
C LEU A 44 19.72 -25.77 -0.18
N ALA A 45 18.48 -25.32 0.09
CA ALA A 45 17.30 -25.92 -0.53
C ALA A 45 17.23 -25.66 -2.04
N GLU A 46 17.65 -24.48 -2.52
CA GLU A 46 17.81 -24.16 -3.95
C GLU A 46 18.80 -25.12 -4.61
N GLU A 47 19.98 -25.32 -4.02
CA GLU A 47 20.99 -26.25 -4.55
C GLU A 47 20.46 -27.70 -4.63
N LYS A 48 19.82 -28.19 -3.55
CA LYS A 48 19.24 -29.54 -3.53
C LYS A 48 18.07 -29.70 -4.52
N LEU A 49 17.31 -28.64 -4.75
CA LEU A 49 16.22 -28.62 -5.71
C LEU A 49 16.74 -28.72 -7.15
N ASP A 50 17.82 -28.00 -7.45
CA ASP A 50 18.50 -28.03 -8.73
C ASP A 50 19.15 -29.41 -8.99
N GLU A 51 19.77 -30.03 -7.97
CA GLU A 51 20.32 -31.40 -8.06
C GLU A 51 19.24 -32.46 -8.36
N LEU A 52 18.04 -32.27 -7.81
CA LEU A 52 16.90 -33.16 -8.08
C LEU A 52 16.21 -32.87 -9.42
N HIS A 53 16.54 -31.76 -10.08
CA HIS A 53 15.87 -31.27 -11.28
C HIS A 53 14.34 -31.31 -11.16
N LEU A 54 13.82 -30.86 -10.01
CA LEU A 54 12.39 -30.97 -9.69
C LEU A 54 11.49 -30.16 -10.63
N PHE A 55 12.04 -29.08 -11.19
CA PHE A 55 11.33 -28.22 -12.11
C PHE A 55 12.04 -28.21 -13.46
N SER A 56 11.26 -28.43 -14.51
CA SER A 56 11.72 -28.37 -15.90
C SER A 56 11.01 -27.25 -16.65
N ASP A 57 11.73 -26.59 -17.56
CA ASP A 57 11.21 -25.46 -18.33
C ASP A 57 10.06 -25.82 -19.30
N ASN A 58 9.87 -27.12 -19.58
CA ASN A 58 8.87 -27.61 -20.53
C ASN A 58 7.65 -28.26 -19.88
N GLU A 59 7.51 -28.19 -18.56
CA GLU A 59 6.40 -28.81 -17.82
C GLU A 59 5.21 -27.85 -17.64
N GLU A 60 4.01 -28.41 -17.59
CA GLU A 60 2.82 -27.67 -17.18
C GLU A 60 2.61 -27.75 -15.66
N ILE A 61 1.94 -26.75 -15.09
CA ILE A 61 1.62 -26.73 -13.64
C ILE A 61 0.81 -27.94 -13.18
N ASN A 62 0.12 -28.62 -14.10
CA ASN A 62 -0.66 -29.82 -13.84
C ASN A 62 0.19 -31.09 -13.68
N GLU A 63 1.40 -31.10 -14.23
CA GLU A 63 2.31 -32.25 -14.22
C GLU A 63 3.11 -32.35 -12.91
N VAL A 64 3.24 -31.23 -12.19
CA VAL A 64 3.93 -31.17 -10.89
C VAL A 64 3.10 -31.83 -9.79
N SER A 65 3.78 -32.58 -8.90
CA SER A 65 3.11 -33.24 -7.78
C SER A 65 2.64 -32.22 -6.73
N THR A 66 1.53 -32.52 -6.04
CA THR A 66 0.91 -31.58 -5.10
C THR A 66 1.86 -31.13 -3.97
N ASN A 67 2.78 -32.01 -3.53
CA ASN A 67 3.73 -31.67 -2.49
C ASN A 67 4.85 -30.75 -2.99
N GLU A 68 5.22 -30.86 -4.26
CA GLU A 68 6.31 -30.10 -4.88
C GLU A 68 5.90 -28.66 -5.20
N LEU A 69 4.60 -28.43 -5.45
CA LEU A 69 4.03 -27.09 -5.67
C LEU A 69 4.39 -26.10 -4.55
N ARG A 70 4.60 -26.59 -3.32
CA ARG A 70 5.00 -25.72 -2.20
C ARG A 70 6.35 -25.04 -2.44
N TYR A 71 7.25 -25.67 -3.18
CA TYR A 71 8.61 -25.18 -3.41
C TYR A 71 8.70 -24.13 -4.52
N PHE A 72 7.61 -23.89 -5.29
CA PHE A 72 7.58 -22.76 -6.24
C PHE A 72 7.86 -21.43 -5.57
N ILE A 73 7.43 -21.27 -4.32
CA ILE A 73 7.55 -20.03 -3.54
C ILE A 73 8.96 -19.85 -2.99
N LEU A 74 9.86 -20.84 -3.12
CA LEU A 74 11.22 -20.80 -2.57
C LEU A 74 11.96 -19.50 -2.93
N TYR A 75 12.00 -19.15 -4.21
CA TYR A 75 12.66 -17.94 -4.69
C TYR A 75 11.98 -16.65 -4.17
N ALA A 76 10.65 -16.62 -4.13
CA ALA A 76 9.90 -15.49 -3.57
C ALA A 76 10.20 -15.31 -2.07
N LEU A 77 10.30 -16.41 -1.32
CA LEU A 77 10.62 -16.39 0.10
C LEU A 77 12.05 -15.88 0.36
N ILE A 78 13.02 -16.27 -0.47
CA ILE A 78 14.38 -15.73 -0.39
C ILE A 78 14.37 -14.21 -0.64
N GLY A 79 13.68 -13.77 -1.70
CA GLY A 79 13.54 -12.33 -2.01
C GLY A 79 12.92 -11.55 -0.86
N TRP A 80 11.85 -12.08 -0.28
CA TRP A 80 11.16 -11.51 0.87
C TRP A 80 12.05 -11.40 2.12
N LEU A 81 12.90 -12.41 2.39
CA LEU A 81 13.84 -12.34 3.51
C LEU A 81 14.90 -11.24 3.32
N TYR A 82 15.38 -11.04 2.09
CA TYR A 82 16.30 -9.95 1.78
C TYR A 82 15.64 -8.58 1.91
N GLU A 83 14.38 -8.47 1.51
CA GLU A 83 13.59 -7.25 1.68
C GLU A 83 13.33 -6.92 3.15
N TYR A 84 12.96 -7.91 3.97
CA TYR A 84 12.61 -7.70 5.38
C TYR A 84 13.83 -7.46 6.28
N ARG A 85 15.01 -7.88 5.84
CA ARG A 85 16.24 -7.73 6.62
C ARG A 85 16.66 -6.26 6.73
N SER A 86 16.67 -5.74 7.97
CA SER A 86 17.22 -4.42 8.27
C SER A 86 18.76 -4.47 8.32
N SER A 87 19.41 -3.80 7.37
CA SER A 87 20.88 -3.78 7.19
C SER A 87 21.42 -2.35 7.11
N ASN A 88 22.75 -2.19 7.17
CA ASN A 88 23.42 -0.90 6.93
C ASN A 88 23.06 -0.34 5.54
N ARG A 89 23.03 0.98 5.38
CA ARG A 89 22.63 1.66 4.12
C ARG A 89 23.34 1.16 2.87
N GLU A 90 24.63 0.85 2.95
CA GLU A 90 25.39 0.31 1.82
C GLU A 90 25.01 -1.13 1.51
N GLN A 91 24.92 -1.97 2.55
CA GLN A 91 24.48 -3.37 2.42
C GLN A 91 23.01 -3.48 1.99
N ARG A 92 22.18 -2.49 2.33
CA ARG A 92 20.78 -2.43 1.92
C ARG A 92 20.64 -2.37 0.40
N LEU A 93 21.51 -1.61 -0.27
CA LEU A 93 21.48 -1.54 -1.74
C LEU A 93 21.77 -2.92 -2.36
N ASP A 94 22.79 -3.63 -1.83
CA ASP A 94 23.12 -4.98 -2.29
C ASP A 94 22.00 -5.99 -1.96
N ASP A 95 21.42 -5.91 -0.75
CA ASP A 95 20.30 -6.75 -0.32
C ASP A 95 19.06 -6.53 -1.23
N ILE A 96 18.76 -5.28 -1.62
CA ILE A 96 17.64 -4.97 -2.55
C ILE A 96 17.91 -5.56 -3.94
N HIS A 97 19.12 -5.41 -4.47
CA HIS A 97 19.46 -6.00 -5.77
C HIS A 97 19.34 -7.53 -5.75
N LEU A 98 19.79 -8.17 -4.66
CA LEU A 98 19.59 -9.60 -4.45
C LEU A 98 18.10 -9.95 -4.38
N ALA A 99 17.30 -9.21 -3.62
CA ALA A 99 15.85 -9.42 -3.53
C ALA A 99 15.18 -9.38 -4.90
N ILE A 100 15.46 -8.33 -5.70
CA ILE A 100 14.93 -8.19 -7.06
C ILE A 100 15.34 -9.37 -7.94
N SER A 101 16.62 -9.79 -7.90
CA SER A 101 17.09 -10.93 -8.69
C SER A 101 16.34 -12.23 -8.37
N TYR A 102 16.05 -12.48 -7.08
CA TYR A 102 15.29 -13.65 -6.64
C TYR A 102 13.81 -13.56 -6.99
N PHE A 103 13.19 -12.38 -6.88
CA PHE A 103 11.81 -12.19 -7.34
C PHE A 103 11.67 -12.39 -8.86
N ILE A 104 12.69 -11.99 -9.63
CA ILE A 104 12.68 -12.21 -11.08
C ILE A 104 12.86 -13.69 -11.42
N LYS A 105 13.75 -14.42 -10.73
CA LYS A 105 13.85 -15.87 -10.84
C LYS A 105 12.50 -16.54 -10.56
N TYR A 106 11.79 -16.11 -9.52
CA TYR A 106 10.44 -16.61 -9.19
C TYR A 106 9.43 -16.37 -10.32
N LEU A 107 9.39 -15.15 -10.87
CA LEU A 107 8.48 -14.82 -11.96
C LEU A 107 8.84 -15.53 -13.27
N GLN A 108 10.13 -15.78 -13.53
CA GLN A 108 10.59 -16.60 -14.65
C GLN A 108 10.12 -18.04 -14.50
N LEU A 109 10.28 -18.65 -13.32
CA LEU A 109 9.74 -19.97 -13.03
C LEU A 109 8.22 -20.00 -13.28
N CYS A 110 7.48 -19.04 -12.72
CA CYS A 110 6.02 -18.99 -12.92
C CYS A 110 5.60 -18.75 -14.38
N LYS A 111 6.43 -18.06 -15.18
CA LYS A 111 6.20 -17.87 -16.61
C LYS A 111 6.41 -19.17 -17.40
N ASN A 112 7.45 -19.94 -17.10
CA ASN A 112 7.73 -21.20 -17.79
C ASN A 112 6.55 -22.19 -17.62
N TYR A 113 5.95 -22.21 -16.43
CA TYR A 113 4.76 -23.00 -16.11
C TYR A 113 3.42 -22.35 -16.51
N GLY A 114 3.42 -21.24 -17.26
CA GLY A 114 2.22 -20.61 -17.83
C GLY A 114 1.33 -19.83 -16.84
N LEU A 115 1.78 -19.56 -15.62
CA LEU A 115 1.02 -18.82 -14.60
C LEU A 115 1.13 -17.29 -14.76
N VAL A 116 2.21 -16.83 -15.39
CA VAL A 116 2.51 -15.40 -15.59
C VAL A 116 2.70 -15.10 -17.07
N GLN A 117 2.03 -14.04 -17.54
CA GLN A 117 2.09 -13.65 -18.95
C GLN A 117 3.15 -12.56 -19.21
N ASN A 118 3.38 -11.66 -18.24
CA ASN A 118 4.33 -10.54 -18.36
C ASN A 118 5.22 -10.46 -17.12
N ILE A 119 6.54 -10.41 -17.31
CA ILE A 119 7.52 -10.21 -16.22
C ILE A 119 7.93 -8.71 -16.22
N PRO A 120 7.95 -8.02 -15.07
CA PRO A 120 8.57 -6.71 -14.94
C PRO A 120 10.04 -6.79 -15.37
N LYS A 121 10.44 -6.03 -16.40
CA LYS A 121 11.84 -6.04 -16.88
C LYS A 121 12.75 -5.36 -15.86
N GLU A 122 13.98 -5.87 -15.68
CA GLU A 122 15.01 -5.27 -14.80
C GLU A 122 15.36 -3.84 -15.19
N GLN A 123 15.40 -3.58 -16.49
CA GLN A 123 15.72 -2.28 -17.07
C GLN A 123 14.45 -1.66 -17.62
N ASP A 124 13.91 -0.70 -16.89
CA ASP A 124 13.04 0.29 -17.50
C ASP A 124 13.97 1.29 -18.19
N ASP A 125 13.96 1.30 -19.52
CA ASP A 125 14.63 2.32 -20.32
C ASP A 125 14.08 3.69 -19.86
N ASP A 126 14.90 4.46 -19.15
CA ASP A 126 14.53 5.61 -18.30
C ASP A 126 13.87 6.79 -19.05
N ASN A 127 13.51 6.64 -20.32
CA ASN A 127 13.15 7.76 -21.20
C ASN A 127 11.68 7.92 -21.58
N GLU A 128 10.75 6.99 -21.25
CA GLU A 128 9.33 7.22 -21.58
C GLU A 128 8.36 6.59 -20.58
N LYS A 129 8.15 7.19 -19.40
CA LYS A 129 6.90 6.98 -18.64
C LYS A 129 6.58 7.95 -17.50
N PHE A 130 7.02 9.21 -17.57
CA PHE A 130 6.26 10.29 -16.91
C PHE A 130 4.98 10.59 -17.72
N ARG A 131 4.16 9.57 -18.01
CA ARG A 131 2.93 9.71 -18.79
C ARG A 131 1.74 9.78 -17.85
N LEU A 132 1.23 11.00 -17.74
CA LEU A 132 -0.12 11.40 -17.37
C LEU A 132 -1.20 10.36 -17.75
N HIS A 133 -1.47 9.35 -16.91
CA HIS A 133 -2.65 8.45 -16.99
C HIS A 133 -3.28 8.20 -15.60
N VAL A 134 -3.26 9.21 -14.72
CA VAL A 134 -3.74 9.15 -13.32
C VAL A 134 -5.11 8.48 -13.12
N SER A 135 -5.99 8.52 -14.13
CA SER A 135 -7.35 7.94 -14.04
C SER A 135 -7.41 6.45 -14.39
N GLU A 136 -6.77 6.05 -15.50
CA GLU A 136 -6.71 4.64 -15.92
C GLU A 136 -5.76 3.85 -14.99
N ASP A 137 -4.65 4.46 -14.59
CA ASP A 137 -3.71 3.89 -13.61
C ASP A 137 -4.41 3.64 -12.26
N ARG A 138 -5.31 4.54 -11.84
CA ARG A 138 -6.09 4.37 -10.61
C ARG A 138 -7.06 3.20 -10.73
N GLN A 139 -7.76 3.07 -11.85
CA GLN A 139 -8.72 1.97 -12.03
C GLN A 139 -7.99 0.62 -12.10
N ILE A 140 -6.86 0.55 -12.80
CA ILE A 140 -5.98 -0.62 -12.84
C ILE A 140 -5.49 -0.97 -11.43
N LYS A 141 -5.04 0.02 -10.64
CA LYS A 141 -4.62 -0.20 -9.24
C LYS A 141 -5.76 -0.71 -8.37
N ILE A 142 -6.98 -0.18 -8.53
CA ILE A 142 -8.17 -0.67 -7.81
C ILE A 142 -8.48 -2.11 -8.21
N GLN A 143 -8.39 -2.47 -9.49
CA GLN A 143 -8.61 -3.83 -9.96
C GLN A 143 -7.56 -4.79 -9.38
N LYS A 144 -6.27 -4.46 -9.47
CA LYS A 144 -5.18 -5.26 -8.88
C LYS A 144 -5.38 -5.50 -7.38
N LEU A 145 -5.71 -4.46 -6.63
CA LEU A 145 -5.98 -4.57 -5.18
C LEU A 145 -7.20 -5.44 -4.89
N LYS A 146 -8.26 -5.36 -5.70
CA LYS A 146 -9.44 -6.22 -5.55
C LYS A 146 -9.11 -7.68 -5.84
N GLU A 147 -8.35 -7.96 -6.89
CA GLU A 147 -7.89 -9.31 -7.24
C GLU A 147 -7.02 -9.90 -6.14
N LYS A 148 -6.03 -9.15 -5.65
CA LYS A 148 -5.15 -9.56 -4.53
C LYS A 148 -5.97 -9.90 -3.27
N LYS A 149 -6.94 -9.04 -2.92
CA LYS A 149 -7.83 -9.26 -1.77
C LYS A 149 -8.72 -10.49 -1.94
N LEU A 150 -9.18 -10.77 -3.16
CA LEU A 150 -9.98 -11.96 -3.46
C LEU A 150 -9.14 -13.24 -3.28
N LEU A 151 -7.90 -13.23 -3.78
CA LEU A 151 -6.94 -14.34 -3.58
C LEU A 151 -6.64 -14.55 -2.09
N GLU A 152 -6.41 -13.48 -1.34
CA GLU A 152 -6.17 -13.56 0.11
C GLU A 152 -7.37 -14.19 0.85
N GLN A 153 -8.60 -13.78 0.52
CA GLN A 153 -9.80 -14.39 1.07
C GLN A 153 -9.96 -15.87 0.68
N SER A 154 -9.60 -16.23 -0.56
CA SER A 154 -9.61 -17.60 -1.06
C SER A 154 -8.63 -18.46 -0.25
N VAL A 155 -7.38 -18.00 -0.10
CA VAL A 155 -6.34 -18.67 0.68
C VAL A 155 -6.74 -18.81 2.14
N ALA A 156 -7.32 -17.78 2.76
CA ALA A 156 -7.77 -17.82 4.15
C ALA A 156 -8.84 -18.90 4.38
N LYS A 157 -9.84 -19.00 3.49
CA LYS A 157 -10.88 -20.03 3.54
C LYS A 157 -10.30 -21.43 3.35
N LEU A 158 -9.40 -21.60 2.38
CA LEU A 158 -8.75 -22.90 2.13
C LEU A 158 -7.87 -23.33 3.32
N ARG A 159 -7.20 -22.38 3.99
CA ARG A 159 -6.43 -22.64 5.22
C ARG A 159 -7.32 -23.05 6.38
N GLU A 160 -8.49 -22.45 6.53
CA GLU A 160 -9.48 -22.84 7.56
C GLU A 160 -9.97 -24.27 7.32
N ILE A 161 -10.37 -24.60 6.09
CA ILE A 161 -10.81 -25.95 5.69
C ILE A 161 -9.71 -26.99 5.92
N MET A 162 -8.44 -26.63 5.71
CA MET A 162 -7.31 -27.52 5.94
C MET A 162 -7.04 -27.82 7.42
N HIS A 163 -7.43 -26.92 8.34
CA HIS A 163 -7.26 -27.13 9.78
C HIS A 163 -8.21 -28.20 10.34
N ASP A 164 -9.24 -28.61 9.58
CA ASP A 164 -10.11 -29.73 9.91
C ASP A 164 -9.43 -31.06 9.54
N ILE A 165 -8.66 -31.59 10.50
CA ILE A 165 -7.68 -32.68 10.41
C ILE A 165 -8.16 -33.99 9.75
N ASN A 166 -9.46 -34.25 9.61
CA ASN A 166 -9.97 -35.59 9.29
C ASN A 166 -10.32 -35.86 7.82
N ARG A 167 -10.19 -34.88 6.91
CA ARG A 167 -10.46 -35.10 5.48
C ARG A 167 -9.79 -34.07 4.58
N VAL A 168 -8.47 -34.02 4.60
CA VAL A 168 -7.75 -33.13 3.67
C VAL A 168 -7.61 -33.86 2.33
N ASP A 169 -8.59 -33.65 1.45
CA ASP A 169 -8.50 -34.10 0.05
C ASP A 169 -7.28 -33.42 -0.61
N ASP A 170 -6.44 -34.20 -1.30
CA ASP A 170 -5.23 -33.68 -1.97
C ASP A 170 -5.56 -32.61 -3.02
N GLU A 171 -6.78 -32.61 -3.54
CA GLU A 171 -7.31 -31.56 -4.42
C GLU A 171 -7.35 -30.19 -3.73
N ILE A 172 -7.78 -30.14 -2.46
CA ILE A 172 -7.86 -28.89 -1.68
C ILE A 172 -6.45 -28.37 -1.39
N LYS A 173 -5.48 -29.26 -1.09
CA LYS A 173 -4.08 -28.87 -0.90
C LYS A 173 -3.49 -28.30 -2.19
N ARG A 174 -3.75 -28.96 -3.33
CA ARG A 174 -3.30 -28.50 -4.64
C ARG A 174 -3.86 -27.12 -4.95
N GLN A 175 -5.16 -26.93 -4.73
CA GLN A 175 -5.82 -25.64 -4.92
C GLN A 175 -5.21 -24.57 -4.01
N LEU A 176 -4.96 -24.87 -2.73
CA LEU A 176 -4.32 -23.95 -1.79
C LEU A 176 -2.93 -23.52 -2.28
N TYR A 177 -2.08 -24.46 -2.71
CA TYR A 177 -0.75 -24.11 -3.20
C TYR A 177 -0.80 -23.27 -4.48
N ILE A 178 -1.68 -23.60 -5.42
CA ILE A 178 -1.86 -22.80 -6.65
C ILE A 178 -2.32 -21.38 -6.32
N GLU A 179 -3.31 -21.22 -5.44
CA GLU A 179 -3.80 -19.90 -5.02
C GLU A 179 -2.72 -19.12 -4.27
N GLN A 180 -1.90 -19.80 -3.45
CA GLN A 180 -0.76 -19.18 -2.78
C GLN A 180 0.32 -18.72 -3.77
N ILE A 181 0.62 -19.51 -4.81
CA ILE A 181 1.54 -19.11 -5.89
C ILE A 181 0.99 -17.87 -6.62
N LYS A 182 -0.29 -17.86 -6.98
CA LYS A 182 -0.93 -16.68 -7.61
C LYS A 182 -0.86 -15.44 -6.73
N TRP A 183 -1.09 -15.58 -5.43
CA TRP A 183 -0.97 -14.48 -4.48
C TRP A 183 0.47 -13.94 -4.44
N TRP A 184 1.47 -14.83 -4.36
CA TRP A 184 2.88 -14.43 -4.39
C TRP A 184 3.29 -13.76 -5.69
N ILE A 185 2.77 -14.19 -6.84
CA ILE A 185 2.98 -13.49 -8.11
C ILE A 185 2.53 -12.03 -8.00
N LYS A 186 1.32 -11.79 -7.46
CA LYS A 186 0.81 -10.42 -7.30
C LYS A 186 1.61 -9.61 -6.28
N GLN A 187 2.02 -10.24 -5.19
CA GLN A 187 2.85 -9.63 -4.15
C GLN A 187 4.22 -9.22 -4.71
N THR A 188 4.94 -10.13 -5.36
CA THR A 188 6.27 -9.88 -5.92
C THR A 188 6.27 -8.83 -7.04
N GLU A 189 5.22 -8.74 -7.85
CA GLU A 189 5.06 -7.65 -8.83
C GLU A 189 4.99 -6.27 -8.16
N GLU A 190 4.34 -6.16 -7.01
CA GLU A 190 4.25 -4.93 -6.23
C GLU A 190 5.59 -4.63 -5.54
N ASP A 191 6.18 -5.63 -4.88
CA ASP A 191 7.45 -5.50 -4.14
C ASP A 191 8.60 -5.07 -5.06
N ILE A 192 8.69 -5.61 -6.29
CA ILE A 192 9.71 -5.17 -7.27
C ILE A 192 9.59 -3.66 -7.56
N ILE A 193 8.37 -3.13 -7.65
CA ILE A 193 8.16 -1.70 -7.92
C ILE A 193 8.61 -0.88 -6.71
N GLU A 194 8.22 -1.30 -5.51
CA GLU A 194 8.59 -0.62 -4.26
C GLU A 194 10.11 -0.60 -4.04
N LEU A 195 10.77 -1.74 -4.28
CA LEU A 195 12.23 -1.88 -4.20
C LEU A 195 12.97 -1.04 -5.25
N LYS A 196 12.45 -0.96 -6.48
CA LYS A 196 13.00 -0.08 -7.52
C LYS A 196 12.90 1.38 -7.13
N ASP A 197 11.80 1.80 -6.53
CA ASP A 197 11.62 3.17 -6.05
C ASP A 197 12.53 3.46 -4.83
N GLU A 198 12.75 2.48 -3.95
CA GLU A 198 13.73 2.59 -2.86
C GLU A 198 15.16 2.79 -3.42
N ILE A 199 15.56 2.03 -4.46
CA ILE A 199 16.85 2.22 -5.14
C ILE A 199 16.99 3.66 -5.64
N LYS A 200 15.97 4.20 -6.34
CA LYS A 200 15.99 5.58 -6.84
C LYS A 200 16.13 6.59 -5.70
N LEU A 201 15.46 6.38 -4.57
CA LEU A 201 15.57 7.25 -3.39
C LEU A 201 16.98 7.19 -2.78
N ILE A 202 17.55 5.98 -2.65
CA ILE A 202 18.91 5.80 -2.14
C ILE A 202 19.93 6.44 -3.10
N GLN A 203 19.76 6.32 -4.41
CA GLN A 203 20.62 6.95 -5.41
C GLN A 203 20.51 8.48 -5.36
N PHE A 204 19.29 9.01 -5.38
CA PHE A 204 19.05 10.46 -5.29
C PHE A 204 19.64 11.08 -4.02
N SER A 205 19.64 10.33 -2.92
CA SER A 205 20.24 10.76 -1.66
C SER A 205 21.78 10.74 -1.62
N LYS A 206 22.44 10.05 -2.57
CA LYS A 206 23.90 10.05 -2.74
C LYS A 206 24.37 11.25 -3.56
N ASP A 207 23.52 11.75 -4.46
CA ASP A 207 23.80 12.98 -5.18
C ASP A 207 23.63 14.16 -4.20
N PRO A 208 24.70 14.89 -3.86
CA PRO A 208 24.53 16.12 -3.12
C PRO A 208 23.62 17.02 -3.95
N PHE A 209 22.51 17.49 -3.34
CA PHE A 209 21.74 18.60 -3.89
C PHE A 209 22.72 19.62 -4.45
N PRO A 210 22.58 20.09 -5.70
CA PRO A 210 23.49 21.05 -6.27
C PRO A 210 23.53 22.25 -5.33
N GLN A 211 24.59 22.31 -4.52
CA GLN A 211 24.93 23.48 -3.74
C GLN A 211 25.25 24.49 -4.81
N ASN A 212 24.32 25.41 -5.03
CA ASN A 212 24.48 26.52 -5.94
C ASN A 212 25.55 27.42 -5.32
N ASN A 213 26.80 27.01 -5.43
CA ASN A 213 27.99 27.74 -5.02
C ASN A 213 28.27 28.85 -6.03
N ASN A 214 27.26 29.69 -6.26
CA ASN A 214 27.49 31.02 -6.81
C ASN A 214 27.91 31.91 -5.64
N THR A 215 29.22 31.88 -5.36
CA THR A 215 29.92 32.94 -4.63
C THR A 215 29.84 34.23 -5.43
N THR A 216 28.74 34.94 -5.28
CA THR A 216 28.70 36.40 -5.42
C THR A 216 28.04 36.94 -4.17
N THR A 217 28.83 37.67 -3.40
CA THR A 217 28.43 38.47 -2.25
C THR A 217 27.19 39.30 -2.57
N ALA A 218 26.02 38.82 -2.16
CA ALA A 218 24.82 39.62 -2.05
C ALA A 218 24.29 39.44 -0.62
N THR A 219 24.23 40.57 0.07
CA THR A 219 23.81 40.76 1.45
C THR A 219 22.53 40.00 1.80
N ALA A 220 22.57 39.31 2.94
CA ALA A 220 21.44 38.67 3.58
C ALA A 220 20.24 39.62 3.72
N THR A 221 19.05 39.15 3.32
CA THR A 221 17.84 39.02 4.15
C THR A 221 16.80 38.21 3.37
N ASN A 222 15.88 37.54 4.06
CA ASN A 222 14.85 36.61 3.57
C ASN A 222 15.24 35.13 3.52
N LYS A 223 15.73 34.60 4.64
CA LYS A 223 15.36 33.22 5.00
C LYS A 223 13.90 33.27 5.46
N LEU A 224 12.99 32.67 4.71
CA LEU A 224 11.65 32.38 5.21
C LEU A 224 11.81 31.41 6.40
N PRO A 225 11.22 31.69 7.58
CA PRO A 225 11.30 30.77 8.70
C PRO A 225 10.46 29.53 8.37
N ILE A 226 11.13 28.41 8.09
CA ILE A 226 10.53 27.08 7.99
C ILE A 226 10.65 26.43 9.38
N ASP A 227 9.98 27.00 10.37
CA ASP A 227 9.86 26.43 11.73
C ASP A 227 8.37 26.28 12.09
N GLY A 228 7.62 25.58 11.24
CA GLY A 228 6.24 25.19 11.50
C GLY A 228 5.87 23.92 10.72
N PRO A 229 4.87 23.15 11.18
CA PRO A 229 4.39 21.99 10.44
C PRO A 229 3.93 22.43 9.04
N PHE A 230 4.55 21.87 7.99
CA PHE A 230 4.12 22.13 6.62
C PHE A 230 2.73 21.52 6.41
N THR A 231 1.82 22.29 5.83
CA THR A 231 0.49 21.81 5.43
C THR A 231 0.36 21.92 3.92
N LEU A 232 -0.15 20.86 3.29
CA LEU A 232 -0.40 20.82 1.85
C LEU A 232 -1.63 21.67 1.53
N VAL A 233 -1.41 22.89 1.04
CA VAL A 233 -2.49 23.81 0.64
C VAL A 233 -3.04 23.37 -0.72
N THR A 234 -4.32 23.01 -0.77
CA THR A 234 -4.99 22.63 -2.02
C THR A 234 -5.31 23.90 -2.84
N THR A 235 -5.46 23.78 -4.16
CA THR A 235 -5.91 24.89 -5.03
C THR A 235 -7.23 25.52 -4.57
N LYS A 236 -8.11 24.73 -3.93
CA LYS A 236 -9.34 25.20 -3.29
C LYS A 236 -9.06 26.15 -2.11
N ASP A 237 -8.13 25.79 -1.23
CA ASP A 237 -7.77 26.59 -0.06
C ASP A 237 -7.16 27.94 -0.48
N ARG A 238 -6.47 27.96 -1.63
CA ARG A 238 -5.91 29.17 -2.23
C ARG A 238 -6.97 30.12 -2.79
N LEU A 239 -8.09 29.60 -3.30
CA LEU A 239 -9.24 30.39 -3.75
C LEU A 239 -10.07 30.93 -2.58
N TYR A 240 -10.25 30.12 -1.53
CA TYR A 240 -10.86 30.58 -0.28
C TYR A 240 -10.07 31.72 0.37
N LYS A 241 -8.72 31.67 0.28
CA LYS A 241 -7.79 32.72 0.71
C LYS A 241 -7.97 34.07 0.01
N GLU A 242 -8.31 34.08 -1.28
CA GLU A 242 -8.49 35.34 -2.03
C GLU A 242 -9.90 35.91 -1.88
N ALA A 243 -10.90 35.04 -1.74
CA ALA A 243 -12.29 35.45 -1.57
C ALA A 243 -12.61 35.98 -0.15
N VAL A 244 -11.94 35.45 0.87
CA VAL A 244 -12.05 35.91 2.25
C VAL A 244 -10.75 36.63 2.56
N GLY A 245 -10.74 37.97 2.53
CA GLY A 245 -9.57 38.82 2.76
C GLY A 245 -8.97 38.75 4.18
N GLY A 246 -8.91 37.56 4.78
CA GLY A 246 -8.29 37.28 6.06
C GLY A 246 -6.82 36.88 5.92
N ALA A 247 -6.08 36.98 7.03
CA ALA A 247 -4.76 36.37 7.14
C ALA A 247 -4.92 34.85 6.93
N GLY A 248 -4.37 34.31 5.85
CA GLY A 248 -4.61 32.92 5.44
C GLY A 248 -4.20 31.87 6.48
N TYR A 249 -4.59 30.62 6.23
CA TYR A 249 -4.24 29.47 7.07
C TYR A 249 -2.75 29.07 6.92
N PRO A 250 -2.06 28.67 8.01
CA PRO A 250 -2.46 28.87 9.40
C PRO A 250 -2.27 30.34 9.79
N SER A 251 -3.35 31.02 10.15
CA SER A 251 -3.27 32.38 10.68
C SER A 251 -2.71 32.28 12.09
N LEU A 252 -1.61 32.97 12.35
CA LEU A 252 -1.05 33.06 13.70
C LEU A 252 -2.18 33.43 14.69
N PRO A 253 -2.31 32.74 15.84
CA PRO A 253 -3.32 33.08 16.84
C PRO A 253 -3.17 34.56 17.24
N THR A 254 -4.15 35.38 16.89
CA THR A 254 -4.13 36.82 17.15
C THR A 254 -4.51 37.17 18.58
N MET A 255 -4.90 36.17 19.38
CA MET A 255 -5.50 36.35 20.69
C MET A 255 -4.97 35.29 21.66
N THR A 256 -4.78 35.67 22.91
CA THR A 256 -4.36 34.72 23.96
C THR A 256 -5.53 33.85 24.42
N ILE A 257 -5.24 32.68 24.99
CA ILE A 257 -6.28 31.76 25.51
C ILE A 257 -7.15 32.45 26.57
N GLN A 258 -6.54 33.28 27.42
CA GLN A 258 -7.23 34.04 28.47
C GLN A 258 -8.25 35.01 27.86
N GLU A 259 -7.80 35.80 26.90
CA GLU A 259 -8.60 36.80 26.20
C GLU A 259 -9.77 36.15 25.43
N PHE A 260 -9.60 34.90 24.96
CA PHE A 260 -10.68 34.11 24.34
C PHE A 260 -11.79 33.74 25.31
N TYR A 261 -11.45 33.35 26.54
CA TYR A 261 -12.46 33.07 27.57
C TYR A 261 -13.20 34.33 28.01
N ASP A 262 -12.51 35.47 28.09
CA ASP A 262 -13.11 36.76 28.42
C ASP A 262 -14.09 37.23 27.33
N ASP A 263 -13.75 36.98 26.05
CA ASP A 263 -14.60 37.34 24.92
C ASP A 263 -15.83 36.41 24.82
N LEU A 264 -15.65 35.13 25.10
CA LEU A 264 -16.75 34.15 25.20
C LEU A 264 -17.74 34.51 26.30
N THR A 265 -17.25 34.86 27.49
CA THR A 265 -18.11 35.24 28.62
C THR A 265 -18.85 36.56 28.36
N LYS A 266 -18.21 37.54 27.68
CA LYS A 266 -18.89 38.75 27.21
C LYS A 266 -19.96 38.48 26.15
N ARG A 267 -19.73 37.57 25.20
CA ARG A 267 -20.73 37.21 24.18
C ARG A 267 -21.88 36.44 24.78
N GLN A 268 -21.60 35.53 25.70
CA GLN A 268 -22.62 34.72 26.37
C GLN A 268 -23.54 35.55 27.27
N SER A 269 -23.03 36.64 27.85
CA SER A 269 -23.83 37.59 28.65
C SER A 269 -24.66 38.58 27.82
N GLN A 270 -24.44 38.67 26.50
CA GLN A 270 -25.18 39.56 25.59
C GLN A 270 -26.20 38.85 24.69
N GLN A 271 -26.32 37.52 24.75
CA GLN A 271 -27.34 36.80 24.00
C GLN A 271 -28.68 36.78 24.77
N PRO A 272 -29.78 37.29 24.21
CA PRO A 272 -31.10 37.08 24.78
C PRO A 272 -31.42 35.58 24.78
N ILE A 273 -31.91 35.07 25.91
CA ILE A 273 -32.30 33.68 26.09
C ILE A 273 -33.35 33.34 25.00
N PRO A 274 -33.06 32.43 24.06
CA PRO A 274 -34.08 32.02 23.10
C PRO A 274 -35.21 31.30 23.84
N PRO A 275 -36.47 31.47 23.42
CA PRO A 275 -37.58 30.74 24.03
C PRO A 275 -37.33 29.23 23.96
N PRO A 276 -37.82 28.45 24.94
CA PRO A 276 -37.60 27.02 24.99
C PRO A 276 -38.09 26.39 23.69
N LYS A 277 -37.19 25.69 22.98
CA LYS A 277 -37.55 24.88 21.81
C LYS A 277 -38.55 23.81 22.27
N PRO A 278 -39.66 23.59 21.54
CA PRO A 278 -40.54 22.46 21.85
C PRO A 278 -39.72 21.17 21.78
N ALA A 279 -39.98 20.27 22.73
CA ALA A 279 -39.31 18.99 22.85
C ALA A 279 -39.28 18.28 21.50
N ARG A 280 -38.12 17.72 21.12
CA ARG A 280 -38.01 16.79 20.01
C ARG A 280 -39.00 15.65 20.26
N LEU A 281 -40.09 15.63 19.50
CA LEU A 281 -40.92 14.46 19.33
C LEU A 281 -40.04 13.35 18.74
N SER A 282 -40.14 12.16 19.31
CA SER A 282 -39.46 10.94 18.88
C SER A 282 -39.80 10.62 17.42
N GLU A 283 -38.87 9.95 16.73
CA GLU A 283 -38.95 9.59 15.31
C GLU A 283 -40.24 8.82 14.93
N GLU A 284 -40.92 8.20 15.89
CA GLU A 284 -42.18 7.47 15.68
C GLU A 284 -43.42 8.35 15.38
N HIS A 285 -43.34 9.68 15.50
CA HIS A 285 -44.47 10.58 15.18
C HIS A 285 -44.34 11.29 13.82
N LEU A 286 -43.30 10.96 13.04
CA LEU A 286 -43.04 11.54 11.71
C LEU A 286 -43.73 10.78 10.57
N ASP A 287 -44.25 9.58 10.80
CA ASP A 287 -44.84 8.74 9.74
C ASP A 287 -46.28 9.14 9.37
N GLU A 288 -46.97 9.95 10.19
CA GLU A 288 -48.37 10.36 9.95
C GLU A 288 -48.55 11.81 9.50
N ILE A 289 -47.50 12.63 9.51
CA ILE A 289 -47.56 14.01 9.02
C ILE A 289 -46.65 14.15 7.81
N ASP A 290 -47.30 13.96 6.66
CA ASP A 290 -47.09 14.74 5.43
C ASP A 290 -46.27 14.08 4.30
N ASP A 291 -46.90 13.04 3.74
CA ASP A 291 -46.58 12.44 2.45
C ASP A 291 -46.54 13.49 1.29
N GLU A 292 -47.26 14.62 1.41
CA GLU A 292 -47.37 15.61 0.32
C GLU A 292 -46.21 16.60 0.33
N THR A 293 -45.82 17.16 1.48
CA THR A 293 -44.69 18.11 1.53
C THR A 293 -43.35 17.44 1.23
N HIS A 294 -43.16 16.18 1.63
CA HIS A 294 -41.97 15.44 1.22
C HIS A 294 -41.94 15.23 -0.30
N ARG A 295 -43.07 14.86 -0.93
CA ARG A 295 -43.15 14.73 -2.39
C ARG A 295 -42.90 16.05 -3.10
N GLN A 296 -43.41 17.15 -2.56
CA GLN A 296 -43.23 18.48 -3.13
C GLN A 296 -41.78 18.95 -3.04
N ASN A 297 -41.10 18.70 -1.92
CA ASN A 297 -39.67 18.99 -1.77
C ASN A 297 -38.79 18.15 -2.70
N VAL A 298 -39.15 16.88 -2.93
CA VAL A 298 -38.45 16.02 -3.89
C VAL A 298 -38.61 16.54 -5.31
N ARG A 299 -39.83 16.94 -5.72
CA ARG A 299 -40.08 17.55 -7.05
C ARG A 299 -39.29 18.85 -7.24
N LEU A 300 -39.32 19.73 -6.25
CA LEU A 300 -38.56 21.00 -6.27
C LEU A 300 -37.05 20.76 -6.38
N MET A 301 -36.55 19.71 -5.74
CA MET A 301 -35.13 19.33 -5.83
C MET A 301 -34.74 18.74 -7.18
N ASP A 302 -35.67 18.10 -7.89
CA ASP A 302 -35.45 17.59 -9.24
C ASP A 302 -35.43 18.75 -10.25
N GLU A 303 -36.43 19.63 -10.19
CA GLU A 303 -36.53 20.84 -11.03
C GLU A 303 -35.32 21.76 -10.85
N TYR A 304 -34.88 21.97 -9.61
CA TYR A 304 -33.66 22.75 -9.33
C TYR A 304 -32.40 22.15 -9.97
N LYS A 305 -32.27 20.82 -10.02
CA LYS A 305 -31.10 20.14 -10.61
C LYS A 305 -31.11 20.18 -12.13
N ASP A 306 -32.29 20.14 -12.74
CA ASP A 306 -32.44 20.30 -14.19
C ASP A 306 -32.04 21.72 -14.63
N ASP A 307 -32.42 22.74 -13.86
CA ASP A 307 -32.05 24.13 -14.09
C ASP A 307 -30.58 24.44 -13.73
N ASN A 308 -29.96 23.64 -12.86
CA ASN A 308 -28.57 23.82 -12.40
C ASN A 308 -27.70 22.62 -12.78
N PRO A 309 -27.29 22.49 -14.06
CA PRO A 309 -26.42 21.42 -14.50
C PRO A 309 -25.09 21.46 -13.75
N ARG A 310 -24.53 20.28 -13.49
CA ARG A 310 -23.24 20.15 -12.78
C ARG A 310 -22.18 21.06 -13.39
N GLY A 311 -21.68 21.98 -12.57
CA GLY A 311 -20.66 22.95 -12.98
C GLY A 311 -21.20 24.32 -13.41
N SER A 312 -22.52 24.58 -13.30
CA SER A 312 -23.13 25.90 -13.57
C SER A 312 -22.47 27.02 -12.77
N GLY A 313 -22.16 26.79 -11.48
CA GLY A 313 -21.48 27.75 -10.60
C GLY A 313 -20.03 28.09 -10.97
N ASN A 314 -19.36 27.27 -11.79
CA ASN A 314 -17.98 27.50 -12.23
C ASN A 314 -17.86 28.25 -13.56
N ARG A 315 -18.99 28.71 -14.13
CA ARG A 315 -19.01 29.39 -15.44
C ARG A 315 -18.89 30.92 -15.36
N TYR A 316 -19.04 31.51 -14.18
CA TYR A 316 -19.08 32.97 -14.01
C TYR A 316 -17.71 33.67 -14.09
N ASN A 317 -16.59 32.93 -14.00
CA ASN A 317 -15.22 33.50 -14.03
C ASN A 317 -14.49 33.26 -15.38
N ARG A 318 -15.22 33.26 -16.50
CA ARG A 318 -14.68 32.99 -17.85
C ARG A 318 -14.61 34.21 -18.78
N SER A 319 -14.79 35.43 -18.26
CA SER A 319 -14.60 36.68 -19.01
C SER A 319 -13.31 37.38 -18.63
#